data_AF-A0A9D1CX52-F1
#
_entry.id   AF-A0A9D1CX52-F1
#
_cell.length_a   1.000
_cell.length_b   1.000
_cell.length_c   1.000
_cell.angle_alpha   90.00
_cell.angle_beta   90.00
_cell.angle_gamma   90.00
#
_symmetry.space_group_name_H-M   'P 1'
#
loop_
_entity.id
_entity.type
_entity.pdbx_description
1 polymer ?
#
loop_
_entity_poly.entity_id
_entity_poly.type
_entity_poly.pdbx_seq_one_letter_code
_entity_poly.pdbx_strand_id
1 'polypeptide(L)'
;EDAQVCVVSFGGTARSAKAAVDAAREDEYRVGMFRPVTVWPYPEEALSKICEQVEHIVVAELNYGQMKLEVERIAAGRCEVHHIGKVNGTNLKPGEIYKKIREVAK
;
A
#
# COMPACT_ATOMS: atom_id res chain seq x y z
N GLU A 1 7.73 5.76 -12.01
CA GLU A 1 8.58 4.56 -12.17
C GLU A 1 9.87 4.70 -11.37
N ASP A 2 9.75 5.17 -10.13
CA ASP A 2 10.86 5.64 -9.28
C ASP A 2 10.51 5.46 -7.79
N ALA A 3 9.47 4.69 -7.49
CA ALA A 3 8.91 4.60 -6.14
C ALA A 3 9.79 3.72 -5.25
N GLN A 4 10.17 4.21 -4.09
CA GLN A 4 10.78 3.45 -3.01
C GLN A 4 9.71 2.77 -2.14
N VAL A 5 8.54 3.40 -2.01
CA VAL A 5 7.39 2.89 -1.26
C VAL A 5 6.22 2.65 -2.22
N CYS A 6 5.52 1.52 -2.10
CA CYS A 6 4.24 1.31 -2.79
C CYS A 6 3.09 1.16 -1.80
N VAL A 7 2.02 1.93 -1.99
CA VAL A 7 0.79 1.76 -1.22
C VAL A 7 -0.12 0.77 -1.94
N VAL A 8 -0.43 -0.35 -1.28
CA VAL A 8 -1.43 -1.32 -1.75
C VAL A 8 -2.75 -1.03 -1.04
N SER A 9 -3.81 -0.76 -1.80
CA SER A 9 -5.14 -0.56 -1.24
C SER A 9 -6.24 -0.92 -2.24
N PHE A 10 -7.42 -1.26 -1.75
CA PHE A 10 -8.55 -1.69 -2.57
C PHE A 10 -9.88 -1.17 -2.02
N GLY A 11 -10.94 -1.27 -2.81
CA GLY A 11 -12.29 -0.85 -2.42
C GLY A 11 -12.38 0.64 -2.03
N GLY A 12 -13.17 0.93 -1.00
CA GLY A 12 -13.42 2.30 -0.52
C GLY A 12 -12.16 3.04 -0.05
N THR A 13 -11.19 2.32 0.51
CA THR A 13 -9.93 2.88 1.05
C THR A 13 -9.01 3.39 -0.05
N ALA A 14 -9.15 2.89 -1.27
CA ALA A 14 -8.28 3.26 -2.39
C ALA A 14 -8.30 4.76 -2.70
N ARG A 15 -9.44 5.45 -2.51
CA ARG A 15 -9.51 6.91 -2.70
C ARG A 15 -8.69 7.67 -1.67
N SER A 16 -8.77 7.26 -0.41
CA SER A 16 -7.96 7.85 0.66
C SER A 16 -6.48 7.59 0.44
N ALA A 17 -6.12 6.37 0.01
CA ALA A 17 -4.75 5.99 -0.30
C ALA A 17 -4.21 6.83 -1.48
N LYS A 18 -5.00 7.04 -2.53
CA LYS A 18 -4.60 7.90 -3.65
C LYS A 18 -4.30 9.33 -3.22
N ALA A 19 -5.19 9.95 -2.44
CA ALA A 19 -4.96 11.29 -1.90
C ALA A 19 -3.70 11.38 -1.02
N ALA A 20 -3.41 10.33 -0.24
CA ALA A 20 -2.19 10.27 0.57
C ALA A 20 -0.91 10.13 -0.27
N VAL A 21 -0.96 9.32 -1.34
CA VAL A 21 0.13 9.14 -2.30
C VAL A 21 0.41 10.43 -3.04
N ASP A 22 -0.63 11.16 -3.46
CA ASP A 22 -0.48 12.44 -4.16
C ASP A 22 0.16 13.49 -3.24
N ALA A 23 -0.32 13.63 -1.99
CA ALA A 23 0.29 14.52 -1.00
C ALA A 23 1.74 14.14 -0.67
N ALA A 24 2.05 12.85 -0.55
CA ALA A 24 3.42 12.40 -0.31
C ALA A 24 4.34 12.68 -1.53
N ARG A 25 3.81 12.59 -2.75
CA ARG A 25 4.56 12.97 -3.97
C ARG A 25 4.84 14.47 -4.04
N GLU A 26 3.91 15.31 -3.59
CA GLU A 26 4.12 16.76 -3.45
C GLU A 26 5.24 17.08 -2.46
N ASP A 27 5.38 16.29 -1.39
CA ASP A 27 6.48 16.37 -0.42
C ASP A 27 7.75 15.60 -0.86
N GLU A 28 7.91 15.37 -2.17
CA GLU A 28 9.08 14.74 -2.80
C GLU A 28 9.36 13.28 -2.37
N TYR A 29 8.42 12.61 -1.70
CA TYR A 29 8.54 11.18 -1.43
C TYR A 29 8.34 10.37 -2.70
N ARG A 30 9.25 9.43 -2.94
CA ARG A 30 9.17 8.44 -4.02
C ARG A 30 8.15 7.36 -3.69
N VAL A 31 6.86 7.65 -3.88
CA VAL A 31 5.77 6.72 -3.53
C VAL A 31 4.86 6.36 -4.70
N GLY A 32 4.58 5.08 -4.89
CA GLY A 32 3.64 4.54 -5.87
C GLY A 32 2.36 4.05 -5.23
N MET A 33 1.39 3.68 -6.06
CA MET A 33 0.17 3.01 -5.62
C MET A 33 -0.12 1.80 -6.50
N PHE A 34 -0.45 0.68 -5.87
CA PHE A 34 -1.01 -0.49 -6.52
C PHE A 34 -2.44 -0.73 -6.02
N ARG A 35 -3.39 -0.74 -6.95
CA ARG A 35 -4.80 -0.97 -6.63
C ARG A 35 -5.29 -2.22 -7.35
N PRO A 36 -5.38 -3.38 -6.68
CA PRO A 36 -6.01 -4.54 -7.28
C PRO A 36 -7.49 -4.24 -7.54
N VAL A 37 -7.89 -4.31 -8.82
CA VAL A 37 -9.31 -4.22 -9.22
C VAL A 37 -9.98 -5.57 -8.99
N THR A 38 -9.29 -6.64 -9.38
CA THR A 38 -9.65 -8.02 -9.06
C THR A 38 -8.92 -8.42 -7.78
N VAL A 39 -9.69 -8.71 -6.73
CA VAL A 39 -9.14 -9.16 -5.44
C VAL A 39 -8.88 -10.67 -5.44
N TRP A 40 -9.73 -11.43 -6.15
CA TRP A 40 -9.54 -12.86 -6.33
C TRP A 40 -9.93 -13.32 -7.75
N PRO A 41 -9.10 -14.11 -8.44
CA PRO A 41 -7.73 -14.48 -8.07
C PRO A 41 -6.83 -13.24 -7.94
N TYR A 42 -5.86 -13.29 -7.01
CA TYR A 42 -5.00 -12.15 -6.72
C TYR A 42 -4.01 -11.90 -7.89
N PRO A 43 -3.73 -10.63 -8.28
CA PRO A 43 -2.80 -10.32 -9.37
C PRO A 43 -1.33 -10.50 -8.97
N GLU A 44 -0.91 -11.76 -8.77
CA GLU A 44 0.42 -12.12 -8.26
C GLU A 44 1.56 -11.61 -9.14
N GLU A 45 1.48 -11.80 -10.46
CA GLU A 45 2.54 -11.38 -11.39
C GLU A 45 2.79 -9.87 -11.35
N ALA A 46 1.72 -9.08 -11.28
CA ALA A 46 1.82 -7.63 -11.24
C ALA A 46 2.42 -7.16 -9.92
N LEU A 47 1.99 -7.72 -8.79
CA LEU A 47 2.54 -7.38 -7.49
C LEU A 47 4.01 -7.83 -7.36
N SER A 48 4.37 -9.01 -7.88
CA SER A 48 5.75 -9.50 -7.84
C SER A 48 6.73 -8.55 -8.53
N LYS A 49 6.36 -8.01 -9.70
CA LYS A 49 7.18 -7.01 -10.41
C LYS A 49 7.36 -5.74 -9.61
N ILE A 50 6.36 -5.32 -8.85
CA ILE A 50 6.44 -4.15 -7.97
C ILE A 50 7.40 -4.43 -6.81
N CYS A 51 7.32 -5.62 -6.20
CA CYS A 51 8.22 -6.02 -5.12
C CYS A 51 9.71 -6.04 -5.51
N GLU A 52 10.03 -6.14 -6.80
CA GLU A 52 11.40 -6.05 -7.32
C GLU A 52 11.88 -4.60 -7.47
N GLN A 53 10.97 -3.62 -7.43
CA GLN A 53 11.26 -2.21 -7.72
C GLN A 53 11.19 -1.31 -6.48
N VAL A 54 10.56 -1.78 -5.40
CA VAL A 54 10.28 -0.99 -4.19
C VAL A 54 10.96 -1.62 -2.98
N GLU A 55 11.37 -0.81 -2.02
CA GLU A 55 11.95 -1.29 -0.75
C GLU A 55 10.85 -1.63 0.25
N HIS A 56 9.74 -0.88 0.20
CA HIS A 56 8.64 -1.04 1.13
C HIS A 56 7.27 -1.07 0.46
N ILE A 57 6.36 -1.86 1.02
CA ILE A 57 4.94 -1.87 0.70
C ILE A 57 4.14 -1.48 1.94
N VAL A 58 3.19 -0.56 1.78
CA VAL A 58 2.21 -0.20 2.82
C VAL A 58 0.84 -0.69 2.39
N VAL A 59 0.31 -1.69 3.09
CA VAL A 59 -1.05 -2.22 2.86
C VAL A 59 -2.05 -1.43 3.69
N ALA A 60 -2.88 -0.64 3.01
CA ALA A 60 -3.91 0.19 3.61
C ALA A 60 -5.30 -0.41 3.38
N GLU A 61 -5.91 -0.96 4.42
CA GLU A 61 -7.18 -1.68 4.31
C GLU A 61 -8.13 -1.47 5.50
N LEU A 62 -9.41 -1.81 5.32
CA LEU A 62 -10.43 -1.76 6.38
C LEU A 62 -10.74 -3.16 6.91
N ASN A 63 -9.70 -3.93 7.18
CA ASN A 63 -9.78 -5.28 7.75
C ASN A 63 -8.51 -5.58 8.57
N TYR A 64 -8.36 -6.82 9.04
CA TYR A 64 -7.26 -7.26 9.92
C TYR A 64 -6.00 -7.76 9.21
N GLY A 65 -5.82 -7.50 7.91
CA GLY A 65 -4.66 -7.99 7.16
C GLY A 65 -5.00 -9.01 6.08
N GLN A 66 -6.24 -9.10 5.61
CA GLN A 66 -6.63 -10.12 4.64
C GLN A 66 -5.80 -10.00 3.36
N MET A 67 -5.61 -8.78 2.85
CA MET A 67 -4.75 -8.57 1.68
C MET A 67 -3.29 -8.51 2.06
N LYS A 68 -2.97 -8.03 3.28
CA LYS A 68 -1.60 -8.02 3.80
C LYS A 68 -0.95 -9.40 3.69
N LEU A 69 -1.66 -10.47 4.06
CA LEU A 69 -1.13 -11.83 4.00
C LEU A 69 -0.76 -12.27 2.58
N GLU A 70 -1.60 -11.95 1.59
CA GLU A 70 -1.28 -12.24 0.18
C GLU A 70 -0.10 -11.40 -0.31
N VAL A 71 -0.05 -10.12 0.08
CA VAL A 71 1.07 -9.24 -0.26
C VAL A 71 2.38 -9.75 0.35
N GLU A 72 2.38 -10.17 1.61
CA GLU A 72 3.54 -10.78 2.27
C GLU A 72 3.97 -12.08 1.59
N ARG A 73 3.01 -12.95 1.24
CA ARG A 73 3.26 -14.20 0.52
C ARG A 73 3.94 -13.94 -0.83
N ILE A 74 3.45 -12.98 -1.59
CA ILE A 74 3.98 -12.64 -2.91
C ILE A 74 5.32 -11.91 -2.80
N ALA A 75 5.46 -10.98 -1.85
CA ALA A 75 6.71 -10.27 -1.60
C ALA A 75 7.84 -11.22 -1.20
N ALA A 76 7.55 -12.26 -0.41
CA ALA A 76 8.49 -13.32 -0.03
C ALA A 76 9.87 -12.78 0.44
N GLY A 77 9.85 -11.67 1.19
CA GLY A 77 11.04 -11.02 1.73
C GLY A 77 11.82 -10.11 0.75
N ARG A 78 11.36 -9.93 -0.50
CA ARG A 78 11.99 -9.01 -1.47
C ARG A 78 11.86 -7.53 -1.08
N CYS A 79 10.79 -7.20 -0.37
CA CYS A 79 10.53 -5.86 0.17
C CYS A 79 9.82 -5.98 1.53
N GLU A 80 9.95 -4.98 2.38
CA GLU A 80 9.29 -4.97 3.68
C GLU A 80 7.80 -4.63 3.54
N VAL A 81 6.93 -5.42 4.17
CA VAL A 81 5.48 -5.18 4.12
C VAL A 81 4.98 -4.63 5.45
N HIS A 82 4.38 -3.44 5.37
CA HIS A 82 3.81 -2.69 6.48
C HIS A 82 2.28 -2.70 6.37
N HIS A 83 1.58 -2.69 7.50
CA HIS A 83 0.12 -2.70 7.53
C HIS A 83 -0.45 -1.48 8.24
N ILE A 84 -1.49 -0.89 7.66
CA ILE A 84 -2.33 0.12 8.29
C ILE A 84 -3.81 -0.25 8.07
N GLY A 85 -4.39 -0.83 9.11
CA GLY A 85 -5.76 -1.35 9.12
C GLY A 85 -6.69 -0.61 10.07
N LYS A 86 -7.98 -0.53 9.73
CA LYS A 86 -9.06 -0.17 10.68
C LYS A 86 -10.23 -1.14 10.56
N VAL A 87 -10.86 -1.45 11.68
CA VAL A 87 -12.01 -2.38 11.76
C VAL A 87 -13.17 -1.83 12.58
N ASN A 88 -13.14 -0.53 12.89
CA ASN A 88 -14.09 0.14 13.77
C ASN A 88 -15.24 0.84 13.02
N GLY A 89 -15.47 0.48 11.76
CA GLY A 89 -16.49 1.10 10.89
C GLY A 89 -16.16 2.53 10.41
N THR A 90 -15.00 3.08 10.78
CA THR A 90 -14.55 4.39 10.30
C THR A 90 -13.61 4.24 9.11
N ASN A 91 -13.70 5.17 8.16
CA ASN A 91 -12.80 5.20 7.03
C ASN A 91 -11.36 5.53 7.47
N LEU A 92 -10.40 4.93 6.78
CA LEU A 92 -9.00 5.31 6.91
C LEU A 92 -8.79 6.64 6.20
N LYS A 93 -8.31 7.65 6.93
CA LYS A 93 -8.15 9.02 6.42
C LYS A 93 -6.85 9.14 5.63
N PRO A 94 -6.78 9.99 4.59
CA PRO A 94 -5.55 10.23 3.83
C PRO A 94 -4.35 10.58 4.72
N GLY A 95 -4.53 11.46 5.71
CA GLY A 95 -3.45 11.86 6.62
C GLY A 95 -2.87 10.72 7.47
N GLU A 96 -3.65 9.68 7.75
CA GLU A 96 -3.17 8.50 8.49
C GLU A 96 -2.26 7.63 7.60
N ILE A 97 -2.66 7.45 6.34
CA ILE A 97 -1.87 6.72 5.34
C ILE A 97 -0.59 7.50 5.03
N TYR A 98 -0.69 8.80 4.80
CA TYR A 98 0.46 9.69 4.57
C TYR A 98 1.46 9.63 5.73
N LYS A 99 0.99 9.68 6.98
CA LYS A 99 1.86 9.53 8.16
C LYS A 99 2.61 8.19 8.15
N LYS A 100 1.95 7.09 7.77
CA LYS A 100 2.60 5.78 7.66
C LYS A 100 3.60 5.74 6.51
N ILE A 101 3.29 6.32 5.35
CA ILE A 101 4.25 6.47 4.24
C ILE A 101 5.52 7.18 4.73
N ARG A 102 5.38 8.29 5.46
CA ARG A 102 6.52 9.05 6.01
C ARG A 102 7.32 8.33 7.09
N GLU A 103 6.68 7.45 7.83
CA GLU A 103 7.35 6.62 8.85
C GLU A 103 8.27 5.59 8.17
N VAL A 104 7.80 5.02 7.06
CA VAL A 104 8.44 3.93 6.31
C VAL A 104 9.47 4.45 5.31
N ALA A 105 9.25 5.61 4.69
CA ALA A 105 10.14 6.19 3.69
C ALA A 105 11.40 6.88 4.27
N LYS A 106 11.77 6.59 5.53
CA LYS A 106 12.96 7.12 6.20
C LYS A 106 14.12 6.18 6.01
#